data_AF-A0AAU7NMN7-F1
#
_entry.id   AF-A0AAU7NMN7-F1
#
_cell.length_a   1.000
_cell.length_b   1.000
_cell.length_c   1.000
_cell.angle_alpha   90.00
_cell.angle_beta   90.00
_cell.angle_gamma   90.00
#
_symmetry.space_group_name_H-M   'P 1'
#
loop_
_entity.id
_entity.type
_entity.pdbx_description
1 polymer ?
#
loop_
_entity_poly.entity_id
_entity_poly.type
_entity_poly.pdbx_seq_one_letter_code
_entity_poly.pdbx_strand_id
1 'polypeptide(L)' 'MKKSGATIEQRLVFQEALNFVREEDTFMVEAIDRLGRNYDEVIQTVNYLKQKNVKRGQK' A
#
# COMPACT_ATOMS: atom_id res chain seq x y z
N MET A 1 -22.93 -11.44 -5.98
CA MET A 1 -21.49 -11.54 -6.27
C MET A 1 -20.73 -10.69 -5.26
N LYS A 2 -19.83 -11.29 -4.47
CA LYS A 2 -19.04 -10.57 -3.46
C LYS A 2 -18.06 -9.67 -4.21
N LYS A 3 -18.34 -8.36 -4.30
CA LYS A 3 -17.42 -7.39 -4.92
C LYS A 3 -16.22 -7.20 -4.00
N SER A 4 -15.32 -8.18 -3.96
CA SER A 4 -13.99 -7.96 -3.41
C SER A 4 -13.25 -7.00 -4.36
N GLY A 5 -12.79 -5.85 -3.86
CA GLY A 5 -12.03 -4.89 -4.66
C GLY A 5 -10.94 -5.57 -5.48
N ALA A 6 -11.17 -5.61 -6.79
CA ALA A 6 -10.39 -6.33 -7.79
C ALA A 6 -9.09 -5.59 -8.12
N THR A 7 -9.06 -4.27 -7.92
CA THR A 7 -7.91 -3.39 -8.15
C THR A 7 -7.63 -2.54 -6.90
N ILE A 8 -6.43 -1.97 -6.81
CA ILE A 8 -6.05 -1.01 -5.75
C ILE A 8 -7.04 0.17 -5.64
N GLU A 9 -7.57 0.66 -6.75
CA GLU A 9 -8.55 1.77 -6.80
C GLU A 9 -9.86 1.44 -6.09
N GLN A 10 -10.23 0.15 -6.06
CA GLN A 10 -11.42 -0.34 -5.36
C GLN A 10 -11.15 -0.59 -3.88
N ARG A 11 -9.92 -0.36 -3.40
CA ARG A 11 -9.54 -0.46 -1.99
C ARG A 11 -9.48 0.94 -1.36
N LEU A 12 -10.65 1.57 -1.21
CA LEU A 12 -10.77 2.95 -0.71
C LEU A 12 -10.04 3.18 0.62
N VAL A 13 -10.19 2.27 1.58
CA VAL A 13 -9.48 2.34 2.88
C VAL A 13 -7.96 2.25 2.72
N PHE A 14 -7.47 1.50 1.74
CA PHE A 14 -6.03 1.40 1.45
C PHE A 14 -5.50 2.71 0.85
N GLN A 15 -6.26 3.32 -0.06
CA GLN A 15 -5.96 4.64 -0.60
C GLN A 15 -5.93 5.71 0.48
N GLU A 16 -6.90 5.71 1.38
CA GLU A 16 -6.94 6.62 2.53
C GLU A 16 -5.71 6.44 3.43
N ALA A 17 -5.32 5.19 3.73
CA ALA A 17 -4.12 4.91 4.51
C ALA A 17 -2.85 5.42 3.81
N LEU A 18 -2.68 5.19 2.50
CA LEU A 18 -1.54 5.70 1.72
C LEU A 18 -1.48 7.23 1.70
N ASN A 19 -2.64 7.89 1.63
CA ASN A 19 -2.73 9.34 1.66
C ASN A 19 -2.47 9.92 3.05
N PHE A 20 -2.85 9.20 4.11
CA PHE A 20 -2.64 9.59 5.50
C PHE A 20 -1.15 9.63 5.90
N VAL A 21 -0.36 8.69 5.39
CA VAL A 21 1.07 8.56 5.72
C VAL A 21 1.88 9.75 5.20
N ARG A 22 2.73 10.28 6.08
CA ARG A 22 3.57 11.47 5.86
C ARG A 22 5.04 11.07 5.73
N GLU A 23 5.88 12.04 5.42
CA GLU A 23 7.33 11.85 5.37
C GLU A 23 7.85 11.32 6.72
N GLU A 24 8.84 10.43 6.69
CA GLU A 24 9.47 9.76 7.87
C GLU A 24 8.56 8.81 8.67
N ASP A 25 7.28 8.66 8.33
CA ASP A 25 6.41 7.64 8.94
C ASP A 25 6.85 6.21 8.57
N THR A 26 6.29 5.22 9.27
CA THR A 26 6.43 3.79 8.94
C THR A 26 5.09 3.19 8.55
N PHE A 27 5.00 2.66 7.33
CA PHE A 27 3.82 1.92 6.83
C PHE A 27 3.98 0.42 7.09
N MET A 28 3.34 -0.11 8.13
CA MET A 28 3.45 -1.52 8.53
C MET A 28 2.37 -2.39 7.86
N VAL A 29 2.76 -3.56 7.36
CA VAL A 29 1.84 -4.57 6.80
C VAL A 29 2.22 -5.97 7.31
N GLU A 30 1.23 -6.85 7.45
CA GLU A 30 1.44 -8.24 7.86
C GLU A 30 2.20 -9.05 6.80
N ALA A 31 1.92 -8.79 5.51
CA ALA A 31 2.55 -9.48 4.39
C ALA A 31 2.57 -8.58 3.13
N ILE A 32 3.48 -8.88 2.20
CA ILE A 32 3.69 -8.06 0.98
C ILE A 32 2.46 -8.05 0.05
N ASP A 33 1.71 -9.16 -0.01
CA ASP A 33 0.48 -9.28 -0.80
C ASP A 33 -0.66 -8.37 -0.31
N ARG A 34 -0.52 -7.75 0.86
CA ARG A 34 -1.45 -6.71 1.33
C ARG A 34 -1.31 -5.42 0.53
N LEU A 35 -0.16 -5.17 -0.10
CA LEU A 35 0.14 -3.96 -0.85
C LEU A 35 -0.45 -3.95 -2.27
N GLY A 36 -0.86 -5.10 -2.83
CA GLY A 36 -1.39 -5.19 -4.19
C GLY A 36 -1.95 -6.57 -4.50
N ARG A 37 -2.76 -6.73 -5.55
CA ARG A 37 -3.29 -8.04 -5.99
C ARG A 37 -2.31 -8.79 -6.90
N ASN A 38 -1.40 -8.08 -7.55
CA ASN A 38 -0.40 -8.63 -8.46
C ASN A 38 0.97 -7.97 -8.22
N TYR A 39 2.01 -8.49 -8.88
CA TYR A 39 3.38 -8.01 -8.73
C TYR A 39 3.54 -6.53 -9.13
N ASP A 40 2.91 -6.09 -10.22
CA ASP A 40 3.04 -4.72 -10.72
C ASP A 40 2.44 -3.70 -9.73
N GLU A 41 1.25 -3.99 -9.20
CA GLU A 41 0.58 -3.18 -8.18
C GLU A 41 1.40 -3.10 -6.88
N VAL A 42 2.03 -4.21 -6.48
CA VAL A 42 2.94 -4.23 -5.33
C VAL A 42 4.13 -3.31 -5.59
N ILE A 43 4.77 -3.40 -6.76
CA ILE A 43 5.92 -2.57 -7.12
C ILE A 43 5.53 -1.08 -7.16
N GLN A 44 4.38 -0.74 -7.75
CA GLN A 44 3.88 0.63 -7.79
C GLN A 44 3.69 1.21 -6.38
N THR A 45 3.03 0.46 -5.50
CA THR A 45 2.81 0.87 -4.10
C THR A 45 4.12 1.01 -3.34
N VAL A 46 5.07 0.10 -3.56
CA VAL A 46 6.41 0.16 -2.98
C VAL A 46 7.14 1.44 -3.38
N ASN A 47 7.10 1.76 -4.67
CA ASN A 47 7.75 2.94 -5.21
C ASN A 47 7.09 4.23 -4.70
N TYR A 48 5.76 4.26 -4.59
CA TYR A 48 5.03 5.38 -3.99
C TYR A 48 5.49 5.66 -2.55
N LEU A 49 5.56 4.63 -1.70
CA LEU A 49 6.02 4.78 -0.31
C LEU A 49 7.48 5.24 -0.23
N LYS A 50 8.35 4.74 -1.11
CA LYS A 50 9.76 5.17 -1.18
C LYS A 50 9.90 6.64 -1.59
N GLN A 51 9.11 7.10 -2.57
CA GLN A 51 9.12 8.48 -3.05
C GLN A 51 8.63 9.47 -1.97
N LYS A 52 7.74 9.04 -1.08
CA LYS A 52 7.29 9.82 0.09
C LYS A 52 8.30 9.85 1.26
N ASN A 53 9.50 9.30 1.13
CA ASN A 53 10.50 9.19 2.21
C ASN A 53 9.97 8.46 3.47
N VAL A 54 9.04 7.51 3.27
CA VAL A 54 8.51 6.66 4.34
C VAL A 54 9.49 5.53 4.60
N LYS A 55 10.00 5.41 5.84
CA LYS A 55 10.90 4.31 6.20
C LYS A 55 10.12 3.00 6.26
N ARG A 56 10.65 1.97 5.60
CA ARG A 56 10.10 0.61 5.71
C ARG A 56 10.68 -0.07 6.94
N GLY A 57 9.87 -0.20 7.98
CA GLY A 57 10.13 -1.15 9.07
C GLY A 57 9.54 -2.52 8.74
N GLN A 58 10.26 -3.59 9.07
CA GLN A 58 9.72 -4.96 9.16
C GLN A 58 9.95 -5.45 10.59
N LYS A 59 8.97 -6.16 11.15
CA LYS A 59 9.11 -6.90 12.40
C LYS A 59 9.22 -8.39 12.08
#